data_AF-A0A6J6IZL9-F1
#
_entry.id   AF-A0A6J6IZL9-F1
#
_cell.length_a   1.000
_cell.length_b   1.000
_cell.length_c   1.000
_cell.angle_alpha   90.00
_cell.angle_beta   90.00
_cell.angle_gamma   90.00
#
_symmetry.space_group_name_H-M   'P 1'
#
loop_
_entity.id
_entity.type
_entity.pdbx_description
1 polymer ?
#
loop_
_entity_poly.entity_id
_entity_poly.type
_entity_poly.pdbx_seq_one_letter_code
_entity_poly.pdbx_strand_id
1 'polypeptide(L)'
;MLNARSTKTKLNRATILAIGLSTFGVGGFVVTASQVASQVELTDENLLRVLGLLVIILVAFAILFFTFGKKAKALTYILGAGVLYGFVATLAKVVIQRLYQMDYDALTALALVSMIGAVFLGGWFVQNAYSSGPPDLVIAGLTVIDPLVAVGIAIGVLGEAQQASALSIAAFCLSGAVAVSGVYLLSRVHPELRPRKKTSQVNLD
;
A
#
# COMPACT_ATOMS: atom_id res chain seq x y z
N MET A 1 -6.67 -0.09 18.37
CA MET A 1 -7.05 0.43 19.71
C MET A 1 -8.56 0.41 19.93
N LEU A 2 -9.37 0.96 19.02
CA LEU A 2 -10.85 0.91 19.11
C LEU A 2 -11.42 -0.51 19.00
N ASN A 3 -10.84 -1.38 18.16
CA ASN A 3 -11.28 -2.76 18.00
C ASN A 3 -11.06 -3.60 19.28
N ALA A 4 -9.90 -3.48 19.92
CA ALA A 4 -9.56 -4.19 21.17
C ALA A 4 -10.43 -3.80 22.37
N ARG A 5 -10.96 -2.56 22.41
CA ARG A 5 -11.95 -2.15 23.41
C ARG A 5 -13.34 -2.74 23.14
N SER A 6 -13.67 -3.01 21.88
CA SER A 6 -14.97 -3.57 21.49
C SER A 6 -15.02 -5.10 21.63
N THR A 7 -13.93 -5.83 21.34
CA THR A 7 -13.87 -7.31 21.41
C THR A 7 -13.42 -7.88 22.76
N LYS A 8 -12.94 -7.07 23.72
CA LYS A 8 -12.40 -7.52 25.02
C LYS A 8 -11.35 -8.65 24.94
N THR A 9 -10.70 -8.85 23.79
CA THR A 9 -9.62 -9.83 23.62
C THR A 9 -8.28 -9.16 23.97
N LYS A 10 -7.52 -9.76 24.91
CA LYS A 10 -6.17 -9.27 25.24
C LYS A 10 -5.29 -9.41 23.99
N LEU A 11 -4.68 -8.31 23.55
CA LEU A 11 -3.69 -8.33 22.47
C LEU A 11 -2.60 -9.36 22.81
N ASN A 12 -2.50 -10.38 21.97
CA ASN A 12 -1.46 -11.39 22.11
C ASN A 12 -0.09 -10.73 21.92
N ARG A 13 0.93 -11.16 22.68
CA ARG A 13 2.31 -10.65 22.56
C ARG A 13 2.82 -10.74 21.12
N ALA A 14 2.41 -11.78 20.39
CA ALA A 14 2.75 -11.95 18.98
C ALA A 14 2.11 -10.89 18.07
N THR A 15 0.89 -10.41 18.37
CA THR A 15 0.23 -9.31 17.62
C THR A 15 0.96 -7.99 17.85
N ILE A 16 1.34 -7.71 19.09
CA ILE A 16 2.11 -6.50 19.45
C ILE A 16 3.46 -6.50 18.74
N LEU A 17 4.15 -7.65 18.73
CA LEU A 17 5.43 -7.82 18.05
C LEU A 17 5.29 -7.65 16.53
N ALA A 18 4.23 -8.19 15.93
CA ALA A 18 3.94 -8.02 14.50
C ALA A 18 3.69 -6.55 14.11
N ILE A 19 2.89 -5.83 14.91
CA ILE A 19 2.66 -4.39 14.72
C ILE A 19 3.98 -3.63 14.88
N GLY A 20 4.75 -3.93 15.93
CA GLY A 20 6.05 -3.30 16.17
C GLY A 20 7.00 -3.47 14.99
N LEU A 21 7.22 -4.71 14.52
CA LEU A 21 8.06 -5.00 13.36
C LEU A 21 7.58 -4.25 12.11
N SER A 22 6.28 -4.23 11.85
CA SER A 22 5.72 -3.52 10.69
C SER A 22 5.99 -2.02 10.77
N THR A 23 5.68 -1.39 11.91
CA THR A 23 5.84 0.06 12.12
C THR A 23 7.30 0.48 12.09
N PHE A 24 8.19 -0.23 12.78
CA PHE A 24 9.62 0.09 12.77
C PHE A 24 10.27 -0.19 11.42
N GLY A 25 9.86 -1.27 10.74
CA GLY A 25 10.32 -1.58 9.38
C GLY A 25 9.94 -0.49 8.39
N VAL A 26 8.66 -0.10 8.33
CA VAL A 26 8.20 0.98 7.44
C VAL A 26 8.83 2.32 7.82
N GLY A 27 8.92 2.64 9.11
CA GLY A 27 9.56 3.87 9.58
C GLY A 27 11.03 3.96 9.16
N GLY A 28 11.79 2.88 9.35
CA GLY A 28 13.17 2.79 8.87
C GLY A 28 13.26 2.92 7.35
N PHE A 29 12.38 2.23 6.62
CA PHE A 29 12.31 2.26 5.16
C PHE A 29 12.09 3.69 4.64
N VAL A 30 11.09 4.40 5.18
CA VAL A 30 10.75 5.77 4.76
C VAL A 30 11.86 6.75 5.13
N VAL A 31 12.49 6.60 6.29
CA VAL A 31 13.62 7.46 6.71
C VAL A 31 14.81 7.28 5.76
N THR A 32 15.20 6.04 5.46
CA THR A 32 16.26 5.77 4.49
C THR A 32 15.90 6.31 3.10
N ALA A 33 14.64 6.16 2.68
CA ALA A 33 14.18 6.72 1.40
C ALA A 33 14.33 8.23 1.32
N SER A 34 13.88 8.92 2.36
CA SER A 34 13.95 10.38 2.44
C SER A 34 15.40 10.89 2.37
N GLN A 35 16.35 10.16 2.97
CA GLN A 35 17.77 10.55 2.96
C GLN A 35 18.45 10.38 1.60
N VAL A 36 17.97 9.44 0.78
CA VAL A 36 18.58 9.11 -0.52
C VAL A 36 17.88 9.84 -1.66
N ALA A 37 16.61 10.17 -1.49
CA ALA A 37 15.82 10.85 -2.50
C ALA A 37 16.42 12.22 -2.84
N SER A 38 16.86 12.38 -4.07
CA SER A 38 17.23 13.67 -4.64
C SER A 38 16.03 14.30 -5.34
N GLN A 39 15.95 15.64 -5.30
CA GLN A 39 15.01 16.36 -6.15
C GLN A 39 15.55 16.40 -7.57
N VAL A 40 14.98 15.56 -8.43
CA VAL A 40 15.21 15.62 -9.87
C VAL A 40 14.17 16.58 -10.45
N GLU A 41 14.60 17.48 -11.34
CA GLU A 41 13.64 18.31 -12.07
C GLU A 41 12.66 17.41 -12.84
N LEU A 42 11.37 17.62 -12.60
CA LEU A 42 10.34 16.85 -13.28
C LEU A 42 10.22 17.31 -14.73
N THR A 43 10.55 16.42 -15.65
CA THR A 43 10.28 16.58 -17.07
C THR A 43 8.91 16.01 -17.43
N ASP A 44 8.31 16.51 -18.52
CA ASP A 44 7.08 15.96 -19.11
C ASP A 44 7.20 14.46 -19.39
N GLU A 45 8.39 14.01 -19.81
CA GLU A 45 8.67 12.61 -20.09
C GLU A 45 8.53 11.72 -18.85
N ASN A 46 9.02 12.17 -17.70
CA ASN A 46 8.90 11.44 -16.45
C ASN A 46 7.42 11.33 -16.02
N LEU A 47 6.64 12.41 -16.17
CA LEU A 47 5.22 12.40 -15.85
C LEU A 47 4.44 11.45 -16.79
N LEU A 48 4.73 11.45 -18.09
CA LEU A 48 4.15 10.51 -19.04
C LEU A 48 4.48 9.06 -18.71
N ARG A 49 5.71 8.76 -18.27
CA ARG A 49 6.08 7.40 -17.81
C ARG A 49 5.29 6.99 -16.58
N VAL A 50 5.12 7.86 -15.59
CA VAL A 50 4.31 7.60 -14.39
C VAL A 50 2.85 7.34 -14.76
N LEU A 51 2.25 8.20 -15.60
CA LEU A 51 0.87 8.03 -16.07
C LEU A 51 0.70 6.76 -16.90
N GLY A 52 1.64 6.45 -17.80
CA GLY A 52 1.63 5.23 -18.60
C GLY A 52 1.71 3.98 -17.73
N LEU A 53 2.57 3.98 -16.70
CA LEU A 53 2.68 2.88 -15.75
C LEU A 53 1.39 2.68 -14.95
N LEU A 54 0.73 3.78 -14.53
CA LEU A 54 -0.58 3.72 -13.89
C LEU A 54 -1.60 3.04 -14.80
N VAL A 55 -1.69 3.44 -16.07
CA VAL A 55 -2.62 2.83 -17.04
C VAL A 55 -2.34 1.34 -17.22
N ILE A 56 -1.08 0.94 -17.39
CA ILE A 56 -0.70 -0.47 -17.53
C ILE A 56 -1.16 -1.29 -16.32
N ILE A 57 -0.92 -0.77 -15.11
CA ILE A 57 -1.30 -1.43 -13.87
C ILE A 57 -2.82 -1.52 -13.72
N LEU A 58 -3.56 -0.45 -14.05
CA LEU A 58 -5.02 -0.46 -14.05
C LEU A 58 -5.58 -1.52 -15.01
N VAL A 59 -5.01 -1.63 -16.21
CA VAL A 59 -5.39 -2.65 -17.19
C VAL A 59 -5.08 -4.05 -16.66
N ALA A 60 -3.89 -4.27 -16.09
CA ALA A 60 -3.52 -5.56 -15.51
C ALA A 60 -4.45 -5.97 -14.36
N PHE A 61 -4.79 -5.04 -13.45
CA PHE A 61 -5.75 -5.28 -12.38
C PHE A 61 -7.17 -5.53 -12.91
N ALA A 62 -7.61 -4.79 -13.93
CA ALA A 62 -8.90 -5.04 -14.56
C ALA A 62 -8.96 -6.45 -15.15
N ILE A 63 -7.96 -6.87 -15.91
CA ILE A 63 -7.87 -8.23 -16.47
C ILE A 63 -7.90 -9.27 -15.35
N LEU A 64 -7.08 -9.10 -14.32
CA LEU A 64 -7.02 -10.01 -13.18
C LEU A 64 -8.37 -10.11 -12.46
N PHE A 65 -9.06 -8.97 -12.29
CA PHE A 65 -10.37 -8.89 -11.65
C PHE A 65 -11.45 -9.59 -12.48
N PHE A 66 -11.49 -9.39 -13.80
CA PHE A 66 -12.48 -10.04 -14.65
C PHE A 66 -12.22 -11.55 -14.84
N THR A 67 -10.96 -11.98 -14.75
CA THR A 67 -10.60 -13.41 -14.89
C THR A 67 -10.73 -14.19 -13.58
N PHE A 68 -10.41 -13.60 -12.42
CA PHE A 68 -10.35 -14.28 -11.12
C PHE A 68 -11.26 -13.69 -10.03
N GLY A 69 -12.07 -12.67 -10.33
CA GLY A 69 -12.81 -11.87 -9.34
C GLY A 69 -13.70 -12.67 -8.39
N LYS A 70 -14.31 -13.77 -8.85
CA LYS A 70 -15.14 -14.65 -8.01
C LYS A 70 -14.35 -15.39 -6.90
N LYS A 71 -13.01 -15.41 -6.98
CA LYS A 71 -12.10 -16.06 -6.02
C LYS A 71 -11.16 -15.06 -5.33
N ALA A 72 -11.35 -13.75 -5.55
CA ALA A 72 -10.48 -12.72 -5.00
C ALA A 72 -10.52 -12.76 -3.45
N LYS A 73 -9.35 -12.91 -2.84
CA LYS A 73 -9.19 -12.91 -1.37
C LYS A 73 -8.93 -11.48 -0.89
N ALA A 74 -9.09 -11.24 0.42
CA ALA A 74 -8.72 -9.96 1.04
C ALA A 74 -7.35 -9.45 0.60
N LEU A 75 -6.35 -10.33 0.53
CA LEU A 75 -4.99 -9.98 0.10
C LEU A 75 -4.92 -9.41 -1.32
N THR A 76 -5.76 -9.87 -2.24
CA THR A 76 -5.81 -9.35 -3.61
C THR A 76 -6.30 -7.90 -3.62
N TYR A 77 -7.33 -7.59 -2.84
CA TYR A 77 -7.82 -6.22 -2.70
C TYR A 77 -6.83 -5.31 -1.96
N ILE A 78 -6.16 -5.84 -0.93
CA ILE A 78 -5.10 -5.12 -0.20
C ILE A 78 -3.93 -4.77 -1.14
N LEU A 79 -3.50 -5.71 -1.98
CA LEU A 79 -2.44 -5.46 -2.98
C LEU A 79 -2.87 -4.40 -3.98
N GLY A 80 -4.07 -4.51 -4.55
CA GLY A 80 -4.59 -3.52 -5.50
C GLY A 80 -4.73 -2.12 -4.90
N ALA A 81 -5.32 -2.01 -3.70
CA ALA A 81 -5.43 -0.75 -2.99
C ALA A 81 -4.07 -0.16 -2.62
N GLY A 82 -3.13 -0.97 -2.14
CA GLY A 82 -1.78 -0.52 -1.78
C GLY A 82 -1.02 0.01 -2.99
N VAL A 83 -1.13 -0.66 -4.14
CA VAL A 83 -0.53 -0.18 -5.39
C VAL A 83 -1.16 1.15 -5.82
N LEU A 84 -2.50 1.24 -5.82
CA LEU A 84 -3.19 2.48 -6.21
C LEU A 84 -2.85 3.65 -5.30
N TYR A 85 -2.82 3.45 -3.99
CA TYR A 85 -2.43 4.53 -3.07
C TYR A 85 -0.95 4.89 -3.17
N GLY A 86 -0.07 3.94 -3.46
CA GLY A 86 1.33 4.24 -3.76
C GLY A 86 1.45 5.17 -4.97
N PHE A 87 0.65 4.93 -6.01
CA PHE A 87 0.53 5.84 -7.16
C PHE A 87 -0.06 7.18 -6.80
N VAL A 88 -1.09 7.24 -5.93
CA VAL A 88 -1.65 8.50 -5.45
C VAL A 88 -0.57 9.32 -4.76
N ALA A 89 0.25 8.71 -3.90
CA ALA A 89 1.35 9.40 -3.23
C ALA A 89 2.39 9.93 -4.24
N THR A 90 2.76 9.13 -5.24
CA THR A 90 3.68 9.58 -6.30
C THR A 90 3.09 10.70 -7.15
N LEU A 91 1.83 10.59 -7.59
CA LEU A 91 1.16 11.62 -8.37
C LEU A 91 0.96 12.91 -7.55
N ALA A 92 0.63 12.80 -6.27
CA ALA A 92 0.54 13.95 -5.38
C ALA A 92 1.89 14.68 -5.31
N LYS A 93 2.99 13.95 -5.13
CA LYS A 93 4.34 14.52 -5.18
C LYS A 93 4.61 15.24 -6.51
N VAL A 94 4.34 14.58 -7.64
CA VAL A 94 4.58 15.11 -8.99
C VAL A 94 3.76 16.37 -9.25
N VAL A 95 2.47 16.35 -8.90
CA VAL A 95 1.58 17.51 -9.01
C VAL A 95 2.09 18.66 -8.15
N ILE A 96 2.40 18.41 -6.87
CA ILE A 96 2.91 19.45 -5.97
C ILE A 96 4.18 20.10 -6.54
N GLN A 97 5.11 19.30 -7.04
CA GLN A 97 6.36 19.82 -7.61
C GLN A 97 6.11 20.64 -8.89
N ARG A 98 5.19 20.24 -9.76
CA ARG A 98 4.80 21.05 -10.92
C ARG A 98 4.14 22.37 -10.54
N LEU A 99 3.30 22.37 -9.51
CA LEU A 99 2.70 23.61 -8.99
C LEU A 99 3.78 24.57 -8.47
N TYR A 100 4.86 24.05 -7.85
CA TYR A 100 6.03 24.86 -7.47
C TYR A 100 6.85 25.35 -8.66
N GLN A 101 6.92 24.57 -9.74
CA GLN A 101 7.56 24.96 -11.01
C GLN A 101 6.70 25.93 -11.85
N MET A 102 5.48 26.24 -11.41
CA MET A 102 4.49 27.07 -12.12
C MET A 102 4.00 26.44 -13.44
N ASP A 103 4.09 25.11 -13.58
CA ASP A 103 3.68 24.35 -14.77
C ASP A 103 2.20 23.93 -14.69
N TYR A 104 1.30 24.80 -15.17
CA TYR A 104 -0.15 24.58 -15.19
C TYR A 104 -0.68 24.08 -16.55
N ASP A 105 0.07 23.18 -17.19
CA ASP A 105 -0.31 22.62 -18.49
C ASP A 105 -1.42 21.55 -18.37
N ALA A 106 -1.85 21.05 -19.54
CA ALA A 106 -2.84 19.98 -19.62
C ALA A 106 -2.34 18.67 -18.97
N LEU A 107 -1.02 18.46 -18.89
CA LEU A 107 -0.42 17.25 -18.32
C LEU A 107 -0.54 17.26 -16.79
N THR A 108 -0.36 18.43 -16.16
CA THR A 108 -0.65 18.66 -14.73
C THR A 108 -2.12 18.43 -14.42
N ALA A 109 -3.03 18.93 -15.27
CA ALA A 109 -4.46 18.68 -15.12
C ALA A 109 -4.81 17.18 -15.26
N LEU A 110 -4.20 16.48 -16.23
CA LEU A 110 -4.36 15.04 -16.40
C LEU A 110 -3.83 14.25 -15.20
N ALA A 111 -2.70 14.65 -14.64
CA ALA A 111 -2.13 14.04 -13.44
C ALA A 111 -3.06 14.21 -12.23
N LEU A 112 -3.63 15.40 -12.04
CA LEU A 112 -4.64 15.69 -11.02
C LEU A 112 -5.88 14.81 -11.17
N VAL A 113 -6.46 14.74 -12.37
CA VAL A 113 -7.65 13.90 -12.64
C VAL A 113 -7.34 12.42 -12.41
N SER A 114 -6.18 11.96 -12.88
CA SER A 114 -5.74 10.56 -12.69
C SER A 114 -5.54 10.23 -11.21
N MET A 115 -4.96 11.15 -10.44
CA MET A 115 -4.80 11.01 -8.99
C MET A 115 -6.16 10.89 -8.30
N ILE A 116 -7.12 11.75 -8.63
CA ILE A 116 -8.47 11.71 -8.07
C ILE A 116 -9.16 10.37 -8.42
N GLY A 117 -9.05 9.92 -9.67
CA GLY A 117 -9.57 8.62 -10.10
C GLY A 117 -8.93 7.46 -9.32
N ALA A 118 -7.61 7.49 -9.13
CA ALA A 118 -6.89 6.48 -8.35
C ALA A 118 -7.29 6.48 -6.87
N VAL A 119 -7.58 7.64 -6.27
CA VAL A 119 -8.13 7.75 -4.90
C VAL A 119 -9.48 7.05 -4.79
N PHE A 120 -10.41 7.33 -5.71
CA PHE A 120 -11.73 6.70 -5.67
C PHE A 120 -11.66 5.19 -5.89
N LEU A 121 -10.87 4.75 -6.88
CA LEU A 121 -10.70 3.33 -7.16
C LEU A 121 -9.98 2.62 -6.00
N GLY A 122 -8.91 3.20 -5.47
CA GLY A 122 -8.20 2.68 -4.31
C GLY A 122 -9.11 2.57 -3.09
N GLY A 123 -9.92 3.59 -2.84
CA GLY A 123 -10.97 3.58 -1.82
C GLY A 123 -11.94 2.42 -2.00
N TRP A 124 -12.44 2.18 -3.22
CA TRP A 124 -13.30 1.04 -3.51
C TRP A 124 -12.60 -0.30 -3.23
N PHE A 125 -11.33 -0.47 -3.61
CA PHE A 125 -10.56 -1.68 -3.28
C PHE A 125 -10.40 -1.86 -1.77
N VAL A 126 -10.15 -0.78 -1.01
CA VAL A 126 -10.08 -0.84 0.45
C VAL A 126 -11.40 -1.30 1.07
N GLN A 127 -12.54 -0.82 0.58
CA GLN A 127 -13.85 -1.29 1.06
C GLN A 127 -14.07 -2.77 0.79
N ASN A 128 -13.68 -3.26 -0.40
CA ASN A 128 -13.72 -4.68 -0.73
C ASN A 128 -12.76 -5.51 0.13
N ALA A 129 -11.59 -4.97 0.46
CA ALA A 129 -10.63 -5.61 1.37
C ALA A 129 -11.20 -5.77 2.79
N TYR A 130 -11.80 -4.72 3.35
CA TYR A 130 -12.46 -4.77 4.66
C TYR A 130 -13.67 -5.70 4.68
N SER A 131 -14.38 -5.83 3.57
CA SER A 131 -15.51 -6.76 3.44
C SER A 131 -15.05 -8.22 3.33
N SER A 132 -13.80 -8.46 2.90
CA SER A 132 -13.28 -9.79 2.58
C SER A 132 -12.29 -10.34 3.61
N GLY A 133 -11.90 -9.55 4.62
CA GLY A 133 -10.88 -9.91 5.60
C GLY A 133 -10.86 -9.01 6.84
N PRO A 134 -10.05 -9.37 7.85
CA PRO A 134 -10.03 -8.63 9.11
C PRO A 134 -9.42 -7.24 8.93
N PRO A 135 -9.98 -6.19 9.56
CA PRO A 135 -9.48 -4.82 9.41
C PRO A 135 -8.00 -4.62 9.73
N ASP A 136 -7.49 -5.36 10.73
CA ASP A 136 -6.10 -5.26 11.17
C ASP A 136 -5.12 -5.74 10.06
N LEU A 137 -5.51 -6.75 9.28
CA LEU A 137 -4.73 -7.21 8.13
C LEU A 137 -4.75 -6.19 6.99
N VAL A 138 -5.91 -5.57 6.74
CA VAL A 138 -6.07 -4.55 5.70
C VAL A 138 -5.17 -3.36 5.98
N ILE A 139 -5.25 -2.81 7.19
CA ILE A 139 -4.44 -1.67 7.61
C ILE A 139 -2.95 -2.03 7.52
N ALA A 140 -2.52 -3.15 8.11
CA ALA A 140 -1.12 -3.54 8.10
C ALA A 140 -0.56 -3.78 6.68
N GLY A 141 -1.32 -4.45 5.81
CA GLY A 141 -0.92 -4.66 4.43
C GLY A 141 -0.76 -3.34 3.67
N LEU A 142 -1.74 -2.45 3.78
CA LEU A 142 -1.70 -1.14 3.13
C LEU A 142 -0.51 -0.30 3.62
N THR A 143 -0.20 -0.32 4.92
CA THR A 143 0.92 0.45 5.49
C THR A 143 2.29 0.07 4.93
N VAL A 144 2.45 -1.16 4.44
CA VAL A 144 3.72 -1.62 3.86
C VAL A 144 3.72 -1.45 2.34
N ILE A 145 2.65 -1.87 1.67
CA ILE A 145 2.60 -1.90 0.21
C ILE A 145 2.61 -0.47 -0.36
N ASP A 146 1.89 0.46 0.26
CA ASP A 146 1.78 1.85 -0.21
C ASP A 146 3.15 2.55 -0.29
N PRO A 147 3.95 2.66 0.81
CA PRO A 147 5.30 3.22 0.74
C PRO A 147 6.25 2.45 -0.20
N LEU A 148 6.16 1.12 -0.28
CA LEU A 148 7.01 0.33 -1.16
C LEU A 148 6.76 0.67 -2.63
N VAL A 149 5.50 0.84 -3.02
CA VAL A 149 5.12 1.20 -4.40
C VAL A 149 5.51 2.65 -4.69
N ALA A 150 5.19 3.59 -3.80
CA ALA A 150 5.52 5.00 -3.97
C ALA A 150 7.04 5.22 -4.13
N VAL A 151 7.84 4.62 -3.25
CA VAL A 151 9.30 4.67 -3.32
C VAL A 151 9.83 3.90 -4.53
N GLY A 152 9.26 2.74 -4.86
CA GLY A 152 9.65 1.99 -6.05
C GLY A 152 9.50 2.81 -7.33
N ILE A 153 8.41 3.57 -7.47
CA ILE A 153 8.19 4.48 -8.60
C ILE A 153 9.18 5.65 -8.55
N ALA A 154 9.40 6.26 -7.38
CA ALA A 154 10.37 7.33 -7.20
C ALA A 154 11.79 6.93 -7.64
N ILE A 155 12.23 5.73 -7.27
CA ILE A 155 13.55 5.21 -7.63
C ILE A 155 13.59 4.78 -9.10
N GLY A 156 12.64 3.95 -9.53
CA GLY A 156 12.69 3.29 -10.84
C GLY A 156 12.20 4.14 -12.01
N VAL A 157 11.30 5.09 -11.78
CA VAL A 157 10.69 5.93 -12.82
C VAL A 157 11.19 7.36 -12.76
N LEU A 158 11.23 7.96 -11.56
CA LEU A 158 11.71 9.34 -11.38
C LEU A 158 13.25 9.42 -11.25
N GLY A 159 13.92 8.30 -10.93
CA GLY A 159 15.37 8.25 -10.85
C GLY A 159 15.96 8.90 -9.59
N GLU A 160 15.16 9.09 -8.53
CA GLU A 160 15.53 9.89 -7.35
C GLU A 160 16.56 9.23 -6.43
N ALA A 161 16.84 7.93 -6.59
CA ALA A 161 17.82 7.20 -5.79
C ALA A 161 18.94 6.57 -6.63
N GLN A 162 19.22 7.08 -7.82
CA GLN A 162 20.29 6.56 -8.66
C GLN A 162 21.69 6.67 -8.01
N GLN A 163 21.86 7.59 -7.05
CA GLN A 163 23.11 7.80 -6.33
C GLN A 163 23.11 7.12 -4.94
N ALA A 164 22.16 6.22 -4.68
CA ALA A 164 22.10 5.49 -3.41
C ALA A 164 23.39 4.72 -3.16
N SER A 165 23.98 4.90 -1.98
CA SER A 165 25.11 4.07 -1.55
C SER A 165 24.67 2.61 -1.36
N ALA A 166 25.61 1.67 -1.51
CA ALA A 166 25.33 0.25 -1.24
C ALA A 166 24.78 0.01 0.18
N LEU A 167 25.21 0.81 1.15
CA LEU A 167 24.72 0.77 2.52
C LEU A 167 23.25 1.20 2.60
N SER A 168 22.87 2.27 1.90
CA SER A 168 21.50 2.75 1.84
C SER A 168 20.57 1.74 1.18
N ILE A 169 21.02 1.09 0.10
CA ILE A 169 20.29 0.00 -0.57
C ILE A 169 20.10 -1.20 0.38
N ALA A 170 21.15 -1.59 1.10
CA ALA A 170 21.06 -2.66 2.09
C ALA A 170 20.09 -2.33 3.23
N ALA A 171 20.13 -1.09 3.75
CA ALA A 171 19.20 -0.61 4.78
C ALA A 171 17.76 -0.60 4.26
N PHE A 172 17.54 -0.24 3.00
CA PHE A 172 16.25 -0.30 2.32
C PHE A 172 15.70 -1.72 2.24
N CYS A 173 16.50 -2.66 1.74
CA CYS A 173 16.10 -4.06 1.62
C CYS A 173 15.80 -4.66 3.00
N LEU A 174 16.63 -4.36 4.01
CA LEU A 174 16.46 -4.88 5.36
C LEU A 174 15.20 -4.33 6.02
N SER A 175 14.98 -3.02 5.98
CA SER A 175 13.80 -2.37 6.55
C SER A 175 12.51 -2.83 5.87
N GLY A 176 12.52 -2.96 4.55
CA GLY A 176 11.41 -3.55 3.78
C GLY A 176 11.13 -5.01 4.17
N ALA A 177 12.17 -5.83 4.33
CA ALA A 177 12.02 -7.23 4.76
C ALA A 177 11.44 -7.34 6.18
N VAL A 178 11.88 -6.47 7.10
CA VAL A 178 11.34 -6.38 8.47
C VAL A 178 9.86 -5.99 8.44
N ALA A 179 9.49 -5.00 7.62
CA ALA A 179 8.10 -4.56 7.46
C ALA A 179 7.19 -5.68 6.95
N VAL A 180 7.60 -6.34 5.85
CA VAL A 180 6.87 -7.47 5.25
C VAL A 180 6.74 -8.63 6.22
N SER A 181 7.79 -8.94 6.98
CA SER A 181 7.78 -9.98 8.01
C SER A 181 6.78 -9.69 9.12
N GLY A 182 6.67 -8.42 9.54
CA GLY A 182 5.66 -7.96 10.51
C GLY A 182 4.23 -8.20 10.01
N VAL A 183 3.91 -7.82 8.78
CA VAL A 183 2.59 -8.04 8.16
C VAL A 183 2.30 -9.53 8.01
N TYR A 184 3.28 -10.31 7.56
CA TYR A 184 3.14 -11.75 7.43
C TYR A 184 2.83 -12.41 8.77
N LEU A 185 3.56 -12.03 9.84
CA LEU A 185 3.29 -12.52 11.19
C LEU A 185 1.88 -12.12 11.65
N LEU A 186 1.44 -10.89 11.38
CA LEU A 186 0.10 -10.43 11.71
C LEU A 186 -1.00 -11.25 11.01
N SER A 187 -0.75 -11.66 9.76
CA SER A 187 -1.67 -12.52 9.00
C SER A 187 -1.81 -13.94 9.58
N ARG A 188 -0.79 -14.41 10.33
CA ARG A 188 -0.74 -15.75 10.94
C ARG A 188 -1.28 -15.79 12.37
N VAL A 189 -1.16 -14.68 13.12
CA VAL A 189 -1.37 -14.65 14.58
C VAL A 189 -2.83 -14.38 14.97
N HIS A 190 -3.72 -13.97 14.06
CA HIS A 190 -5.14 -13.76 14.37
C HIS A 190 -5.95 -15.07 14.32
N PRO A 191 -6.31 -15.71 15.46
CA PRO A 191 -7.05 -16.96 15.51
C PRO A 191 -8.57 -16.74 15.41
N GLU A 192 -9.02 -15.49 15.38
CA GLU A 192 -10.42 -15.07 15.22
C GLU A 192 -10.94 -15.32 13.77
N LEU A 193 -10.07 -15.82 12.89
CA LEU A 193 -10.32 -16.14 11.48
C LEU A 193 -10.87 -17.56 11.23
N ARG A 194 -11.21 -18.32 12.27
CA ARG A 194 -12.02 -19.53 12.09
C ARG A 194 -13.48 -19.08 11.91
N PRO A 195 -14.18 -19.49 10.83
CA PRO A 195 -15.61 -19.26 10.73
C PRO A 195 -16.26 -19.83 12.00
N ARG A 196 -17.02 -19.01 12.71
CA ARG A 196 -17.84 -19.45 13.84
C ARG A 196 -18.67 -20.62 13.32
N LYS A 197 -18.34 -21.84 13.75
CA LYS A 197 -19.18 -23.01 13.52
C LYS A 197 -20.54 -22.62 14.12
N LYS A 198 -21.59 -22.49 13.29
CA LYS A 198 -22.96 -22.39 13.79
C LYS A 198 -23.17 -23.67 14.59
N THR A 199 -23.05 -23.60 15.90
CA THR A 199 -23.62 -24.63 16.76
C THR A 199 -25.11 -24.47 16.59
N SER A 200 -25.70 -25.34 15.76
CA SER A 200 -27.14 -25.55 15.74
C SER A 200 -27.53 -25.99 17.15
N GLN A 201 -28.03 -25.06 17.95
CA GLN A 201 -28.86 -25.41 19.09
C GLN A 201 -30.14 -25.99 18.51
N VAL A 202 -30.13 -27.31 18.29
CA VAL A 202 -31.36 -28.10 18.34
C VAL A 202 -31.57 -28.37 19.82
N ASN A 203 -32.33 -27.48 20.47
CA ASN A 203 -32.96 -27.84 21.73
C ASN A 203 -34.00 -28.91 21.40
N LEU A 204 -33.81 -30.08 22.00
CA LEU A 204 -34.89 -30.98 22.33
C LEU A 204 -35.78 -30.23 23.31
N ASP A 205 -37.05 -30.07 22.94
CA ASP A 205 -38.24 -30.24 23.79
C ASP A 205 -39.47 -30.30 22.87
#